data_AF-A0A9D5BNQ1-F1
#
_entry.id   AF-A0A9D5BNQ1-F1
#
_cell.length_a   1.000
_cell.length_b   1.000
_cell.length_c   1.000
_cell.angle_alpha   90.00
_cell.angle_beta   90.00
_cell.angle_gamma   90.00
#
_symmetry.space_group_name_H-M   'P 1'
#
loop_
_entity.id
_entity.type
_entity.pdbx_description
1 polymer ?
#
loop_
_entity_poly.entity_id
_entity_poly.type
_entity_poly.pdbx_seq_one_letter_code
_entity_poly.pdbx_strand_id
1 'polypeptide(L)'
;MNVTAFSSTSRTYADSDMFQEIHGKTKKYSFKQPDLKELRNLTSYVLDPLGFKARFGKLPSILTTQVDEGLMSVLVQLYDPLYRCFTFPDFQLLPTLEEYAYLVGIPILDQLSFSGLESIPTSQEIADMLHIDESLVGHE
;
A
#
# COMPACT_ATOMS: atom_id res chain seq x y z
N MET A 1 -6.68 -16.02 7.13
CA MET A 1 -6.12 -15.15 6.08
C MET A 1 -5.62 -16.06 4.98
N ASN A 2 -6.24 -16.03 3.81
CA ASN A 2 -5.80 -16.81 2.65
C ASN A 2 -4.84 -15.92 1.87
N VAL A 3 -3.54 -16.20 1.99
CA VAL A 3 -2.51 -15.53 1.20
C VAL A 3 -2.57 -16.11 -0.21
N THR A 4 -2.93 -15.29 -1.20
CA THR A 4 -2.98 -15.73 -2.60
C THR A 4 -1.67 -15.33 -3.27
N ALA A 5 -0.82 -16.31 -3.56
CA ALA A 5 0.42 -16.10 -4.32
C ALA A 5 0.07 -15.98 -5.81
N PHE A 6 0.42 -14.85 -6.44
CA PHE A 6 0.29 -14.71 -7.88
C PHE A 6 1.58 -15.19 -8.56
N SER A 7 1.48 -16.28 -9.32
CA SER A 7 2.49 -16.68 -10.30
C SER A 7 2.20 -15.94 -11.61
N SER A 8 2.97 -14.89 -11.90
CA SER A 8 2.94 -14.26 -13.22
C SER A 8 3.72 -15.12 -14.20
N THR A 9 3.03 -15.71 -15.18
CA THR A 9 3.69 -16.34 -16.34
C THR A 9 3.31 -15.59 -17.60
N SER A 10 4.35 -15.03 -18.26
CA SER A 10 4.46 -14.63 -19.67
C SER A 10 4.33 -13.14 -20.05
N ARG A 11 5.48 -12.44 -20.07
CA ARG A 11 6.00 -11.79 -21.29
C ARG A 11 7.51 -11.98 -21.37
N THR A 12 7.94 -12.48 -22.51
CA THR A 12 9.28 -12.94 -22.86
C THR A 12 10.22 -11.80 -23.25
N TYR A 13 11.52 -11.98 -22.92
CA TYR A 13 12.70 -11.18 -23.28
C TYR A 13 12.91 -9.84 -22.57
N ALA A 14 13.29 -9.91 -21.30
CA ALA A 14 14.32 -9.05 -20.72
C ALA A 14 15.16 -9.91 -19.78
N ASP A 15 16.44 -10.05 -20.12
CA ASP A 15 17.55 -10.67 -19.38
C ASP A 15 17.24 -11.73 -18.31
N SER A 16 17.63 -12.97 -18.60
CA SER A 16 17.88 -13.98 -17.57
C SER A 16 18.89 -13.53 -16.50
N ASP A 17 19.67 -12.49 -16.79
CA ASP A 17 20.62 -11.86 -15.87
C ASP A 17 19.95 -10.86 -14.90
N MET A 18 18.76 -10.34 -15.19
CA MET A 18 18.07 -9.37 -14.32
C MET A 18 17.44 -10.02 -13.08
N PHE A 19 17.07 -11.30 -13.19
CA PHE A 19 16.58 -12.09 -12.05
C PHE A 19 17.72 -12.66 -11.19
N GLN A 20 18.95 -12.64 -11.68
CA GLN A 20 20.13 -13.06 -10.91
C GLN A 20 20.63 -11.96 -9.94
N GLU A 21 20.14 -10.73 -10.08
CA GLU A 21 20.51 -9.61 -9.20
C GLU A 21 19.57 -9.45 -7.99
N ILE A 22 18.63 -10.38 -7.78
CA ILE A 22 17.84 -10.50 -6.55
C ILE A 22 18.54 -11.43 -5.53
N HIS A 23 19.79 -11.81 -5.79
CA HIS A 23 20.63 -12.46 -4.78
C HIS A 23 21.13 -11.45 -3.73
N GLY A 24 20.25 -11.19 -2.74
CA GLY A 24 20.67 -11.18 -1.35
C GLY A 24 21.35 -9.91 -0.84
N LYS A 25 20.74 -8.73 -1.04
CA LYS A 25 21.02 -7.56 -0.19
C LYS A 25 19.82 -7.27 0.69
N THR A 26 19.55 -8.15 1.66
CA THR A 26 18.66 -7.80 2.77
C THR A 26 19.26 -6.61 3.50
N LYS A 27 18.61 -5.46 3.38
CA LYS A 27 19.05 -4.26 4.10
C LYS A 27 18.73 -4.46 5.56
N LYS A 28 19.73 -4.30 6.42
CA LYS A 28 19.53 -4.33 7.86
C LYS A 28 18.91 -2.99 8.29
N TYR A 29 17.64 -3.02 8.65
CA TYR A 29 16.93 -1.87 9.19
C TYR A 29 17.00 -1.90 10.72
N SER A 30 17.20 -0.73 11.33
CA SER A 30 16.90 -0.52 12.75
C SER A 30 15.57 0.21 12.84
N PHE A 31 14.63 -0.38 13.57
CA PHE A 31 13.33 0.24 13.81
C PHE A 31 13.38 0.96 15.15
N LYS A 32 12.90 2.20 15.16
CA LYS A 32 12.50 2.83 16.41
C LYS A 32 11.16 2.20 16.81
N GLN A 33 11.01 1.89 18.09
CA GLN A 33 9.71 1.56 18.67
C GLN A 33 9.13 2.85 19.26
N PRO A 34 8.40 3.66 18.46
CA PRO A 34 7.71 4.81 19.02
C PRO A 34 6.67 4.34 20.03
N ASP A 35 6.54 5.03 21.16
CA ASP A 35 5.40 4.81 22.05
C ASP A 35 4.13 5.30 21.35
N LEU A 36 3.29 4.35 20.92
CA LEU A 36 2.05 4.63 20.21
C LEU A 36 0.87 4.90 21.15
N LYS A 37 1.07 4.97 22.47
CA LYS A 37 -0.04 5.21 23.44
C LYS A 37 -0.81 6.48 23.13
N GLU A 38 -0.14 7.60 22.88
CA GLU A 38 -0.80 8.86 22.56
C GLU A 38 -1.58 8.78 21.24
N LEU A 39 -0.99 8.16 20.22
CA LEU A 39 -1.64 7.94 18.93
C LEU A 39 -2.87 7.04 19.06
N ARG A 40 -2.81 6.00 19.89
CA ARG A 40 -3.97 5.14 20.20
C ARG A 40 -5.03 5.93 20.98
N ASN A 41 -4.62 6.79 21.90
CA ASN A 41 -5.56 7.66 22.63
C ASN A 41 -6.30 8.61 21.69
N LEU A 42 -5.72 9.04 20.56
CA LEU A 42 -6.45 9.85 19.57
C LEU A 42 -7.72 9.16 19.05
N THR A 43 -7.76 7.82 19.03
CA THR A 43 -8.96 7.09 18.59
C THR A 43 -10.15 7.27 19.53
N SER A 44 -9.95 7.59 20.82
CA SER A 44 -11.06 7.85 21.76
C SER A 44 -11.69 9.23 21.56
N TYR A 45 -11.03 10.15 20.86
CA TYR A 45 -11.57 11.47 20.51
C TYR A 45 -12.44 11.44 19.26
N VAL A 46 -12.59 10.29 18.60
CA VAL A 46 -13.48 10.14 17.44
C VAL A 46 -14.92 10.17 17.92
N LEU A 47 -15.57 11.34 17.77
CA LEU A 47 -16.95 11.58 18.21
C LEU A 47 -17.98 10.78 17.40
N ASP A 48 -17.68 10.50 16.14
CA ASP A 48 -18.51 9.69 15.24
C ASP A 48 -17.70 8.52 14.66
N PRO A 49 -17.64 7.38 15.36
CA PRO A 49 -16.90 6.20 14.88
C PRO A 49 -17.44 5.65 13.56
N LEU A 50 -18.74 5.81 13.29
CA LEU A 50 -19.37 5.29 12.07
C LEU A 50 -19.03 6.17 10.87
N GLY A 51 -19.17 7.49 10.98
CA GLY A 51 -18.78 8.43 9.94
C GLY A 51 -17.27 8.44 9.69
N PHE A 52 -16.46 8.28 10.76
CA PHE A 52 -15.02 8.10 10.60
C PHE A 52 -14.72 6.84 9.78
N LYS A 53 -15.32 5.70 10.13
CA LYS A 53 -15.13 4.45 9.40
C LYS A 53 -15.61 4.55 7.95
N ALA A 54 -16.70 5.26 7.70
CA ALA A 54 -17.20 5.49 6.34
C ALA A 54 -16.21 6.31 5.49
N ARG A 55 -15.50 7.27 6.09
CA ARG A 55 -14.57 8.15 5.39
C ARG A 55 -13.14 7.62 5.29
N PHE A 56 -12.68 6.90 6.31
CA PHE A 56 -11.28 6.52 6.49
C PHE A 56 -11.09 5.01 6.67
N GLY A 57 -12.16 4.23 6.55
CA GLY A 57 -12.10 2.79 6.65
C GLY A 57 -11.67 2.29 8.01
N LYS A 58 -10.77 1.31 7.99
CA LYS A 58 -10.34 0.56 9.17
C LYS A 58 -9.03 1.07 9.76
N LEU A 59 -8.57 2.26 9.38
CA LEU A 59 -7.35 2.87 9.92
C LEU A 59 -7.26 2.84 11.47
N PRO A 60 -8.32 3.12 12.26
CA PRO A 60 -8.22 3.06 13.72
C PRO A 60 -7.94 1.64 14.22
N SER A 61 -8.47 0.64 13.54
CA SER A 61 -8.22 -0.77 13.89
C SER A 61 -6.76 -1.17 13.63
N ILE A 62 -6.10 -0.58 12.62
CA ILE A 62 -4.68 -0.80 12.36
C ILE A 62 -3.83 -0.31 13.54
N LEU A 63 -4.14 0.87 14.10
CA LEU A 63 -3.42 1.43 15.25
C LEU A 63 -3.54 0.58 16.52
N THR A 64 -4.66 -0.13 16.68
CA THR A 64 -4.91 -1.02 17.81
C THR A 64 -4.54 -2.48 17.55
N THR A 65 -4.20 -2.84 16.31
CA THR A 65 -3.84 -4.21 15.96
C THR A 65 -2.53 -4.56 16.65
N GLN A 66 -2.52 -5.69 17.37
CA GLN A 66 -1.28 -6.24 17.89
C GLN A 66 -0.55 -6.89 16.72
N VAL A 67 0.63 -6.37 16.40
CA VAL A 67 1.47 -6.91 15.34
C VAL A 67 2.72 -7.50 15.98
N ASP A 68 3.11 -8.69 15.53
CA ASP A 68 4.37 -9.29 15.92
C ASP A 68 5.53 -8.48 15.32
N GLU A 69 6.42 -7.97 16.18
CA GLU A 69 7.52 -7.11 15.77
C GLU A 69 8.54 -7.86 14.91
N GLY A 70 8.77 -9.15 15.21
CA GLY A 70 9.61 -10.01 14.41
C GLY A 70 9.09 -10.11 12.99
N LEU A 71 7.79 -10.38 12.83
CA LEU A 71 7.12 -10.45 11.55
C LEU A 71 7.19 -9.13 10.77
N MET A 72 6.94 -7.98 11.43
CA MET A 72 7.07 -6.68 10.77
C MET A 72 8.49 -6.39 10.31
N SER A 73 9.48 -6.73 11.13
CA SER A 73 10.88 -6.53 10.76
C SER A 73 11.27 -7.36 9.53
N VAL A 74 10.72 -8.57 9.39
CA VAL A 74 10.91 -9.43 8.23
C VAL A 74 10.21 -8.85 7.01
N LEU A 75 8.94 -8.44 7.13
CA LEU A 75 8.22 -7.81 6.02
C LEU A 75 8.96 -6.58 5.49
N VAL A 76 9.45 -5.70 6.36
CA VAL A 76 10.20 -4.52 5.88
C VAL A 76 11.54 -4.91 5.23
N GLN A 77 12.24 -5.93 5.75
CA GLN A 77 13.48 -6.42 5.13
C GLN A 77 13.25 -7.00 3.74
N LEU A 78 12.07 -7.56 3.49
CA LEU A 78 11.68 -8.14 2.22
C LEU A 78 10.96 -7.14 1.30
N TYR A 79 10.69 -5.92 1.77
CA TYR A 79 10.03 -4.92 0.97
C TYR A 79 10.97 -4.37 -0.11
N ASP A 80 10.58 -4.55 -1.36
CA ASP A 80 11.24 -3.98 -2.51
C ASP A 80 10.59 -2.62 -2.86
N PRO A 81 11.30 -1.49 -2.66
CA PRO A 81 10.74 -0.18 -2.93
C PRO A 81 10.53 0.11 -4.42
N LEU A 82 11.26 -0.58 -5.31
CA LEU A 82 11.13 -0.38 -6.75
C LEU A 82 9.80 -0.94 -7.25
N TYR A 83 9.46 -2.14 -6.79
CA TYR A 83 8.24 -2.86 -7.20
C TYR A 83 7.07 -2.71 -6.22
N ARG A 84 7.30 -2.08 -5.06
CA ARG A 84 6.31 -1.86 -3.99
C ARG A 84 5.65 -3.16 -3.51
N CYS A 85 6.44 -4.23 -3.43
CA CYS A 85 6.00 -5.56 -3.04
C CYS A 85 6.95 -6.19 -2.02
N PHE A 86 6.54 -7.30 -1.39
CA PHE A 86 7.45 -8.12 -0.59
C PHE A 86 8.04 -9.23 -1.46
N THR A 87 9.36 -9.25 -1.61
CA THR A 87 10.06 -10.19 -2.50
C THR A 87 10.67 -11.34 -1.70
N PHE A 88 10.23 -12.56 -1.99
CA PHE A 88 10.83 -13.81 -1.52
C PHE A 88 11.58 -14.46 -2.69
N PRO A 89 12.47 -15.45 -2.44
CA PRO A 89 13.23 -16.10 -3.51
C PRO A 89 12.36 -16.68 -4.63
N ASP A 90 11.22 -17.27 -4.27
CA ASP A 90 10.39 -18.04 -5.19
C ASP A 90 9.07 -17.35 -5.57
N PHE A 91 8.69 -16.26 -4.88
CA PHE A 91 7.44 -15.55 -5.12
C PHE A 91 7.47 -14.12 -4.60
N GLN A 92 6.52 -13.30 -5.05
CA GLN A 92 6.28 -11.96 -4.52
C GLN A 92 4.92 -11.93 -3.81
N LEU A 93 4.84 -11.22 -2.68
CA LEU A 93 3.57 -10.88 -2.04
C LEU A 93 3.23 -9.43 -2.34
N LEU A 94 2.08 -9.23 -2.96
CA LEU A 94 1.41 -7.95 -3.08
C LEU A 94 0.08 -8.07 -2.34
N PRO A 95 -0.33 -7.07 -1.56
CA PRO A 95 -1.69 -7.08 -1.02
C PRO A 95 -2.67 -7.08 -2.20
N THR A 96 -3.69 -7.93 -2.12
CA THR A 96 -4.69 -8.00 -3.18
C THR A 96 -5.58 -6.76 -3.16
N LEU A 97 -6.32 -6.51 -4.25
CA LEU A 97 -7.26 -5.40 -4.30
C LEU A 97 -8.33 -5.52 -3.19
N GLU A 98 -8.75 -6.75 -2.86
CA GLU A 98 -9.66 -7.07 -1.77
C GLU A 98 -9.09 -6.69 -0.40
N GLU A 99 -7.80 -6.93 -0.20
CA GLU A 99 -7.12 -6.60 1.05
C GLU A 99 -6.98 -5.07 1.20
N TYR A 100 -6.65 -4.36 0.12
CA TYR A 100 -6.67 -2.89 0.11
C TYR A 100 -8.07 -2.35 0.41
N ALA A 101 -9.08 -2.79 -0.34
CA ALA A 101 -10.48 -2.42 -0.16
C ALA A 101 -10.96 -2.65 1.28
N TYR A 102 -10.58 -3.80 1.86
CA TYR A 102 -10.88 -4.12 3.24
C TYR A 102 -10.26 -3.13 4.24
N LEU A 103 -9.01 -2.72 4.02
CA LEU A 103 -8.29 -1.76 4.87
C LEU A 103 -8.87 -0.35 4.77
N VAL A 104 -9.10 0.13 3.55
CA VAL A 104 -9.62 1.49 3.31
C VAL A 104 -11.14 1.59 3.46
N GLY A 105 -11.84 0.45 3.58
CA GLY A 105 -13.30 0.42 3.71
C GLY A 105 -14.05 0.80 2.44
N ILE A 106 -13.38 0.75 1.28
CA ILE A 106 -13.94 1.10 -0.03
C ILE A 106 -14.22 -0.21 -0.77
N PRO A 107 -15.48 -0.53 -1.12
CA PRO A 107 -15.80 -1.75 -1.86
C PRO A 107 -15.27 -1.70 -3.30
N ILE A 108 -14.63 -2.78 -3.74
CA ILE A 108 -14.04 -2.92 -5.08
C ILE A 108 -15.10 -2.77 -6.19
N LEU A 109 -16.32 -3.25 -5.92
CA LEU A 109 -17.42 -3.26 -6.88
C LEU A 109 -17.96 -1.86 -7.22
N ASP A 110 -17.70 -0.86 -6.37
CA ASP A 110 -18.25 0.49 -6.52
C ASP A 110 -17.29 1.45 -7.22
N GLN A 111 -16.14 0.97 -7.71
CA GLN A 111 -15.14 1.80 -8.40
C GLN A 111 -14.73 1.18 -9.74
N LEU A 112 -14.63 2.02 -10.78
CA LEU A 112 -13.87 1.66 -11.98
C LEU A 112 -12.44 1.31 -11.51
N SER A 113 -12.01 0.08 -11.77
CA SER A 113 -10.61 -0.29 -11.54
C SER A 113 -9.74 0.62 -12.40
N PHE A 114 -8.81 1.35 -11.77
CA PHE A 114 -7.78 2.08 -12.49
C PHE A 114 -6.99 1.08 -13.33
N SER A 115 -7.22 1.08 -14.64
CA SER A 115 -6.63 0.12 -15.56
C SER A 115 -5.20 0.50 -15.95
N GLY A 116 -4.79 1.73 -15.67
CA GLY A 116 -3.54 2.31 -16.14
C GLY A 116 -3.50 2.49 -17.66
N LEU A 117 -4.62 2.25 -18.35
CA LEU A 117 -4.83 2.47 -19.78
C LEU A 117 -5.61 3.76 -20.03
N GLU A 118 -6.08 4.42 -18.97
CA GLU A 118 -6.63 5.76 -19.04
C GLU A 118 -5.56 6.74 -19.52
N SER A 119 -5.97 7.78 -20.23
CA SER A 119 -5.08 8.90 -20.54
C SER A 119 -4.57 9.53 -19.24
N ILE A 120 -3.32 9.99 -19.24
CA ILE A 120 -2.79 10.82 -18.16
C ILE A 120 -3.77 12.00 -17.97
N PRO A 121 -4.35 12.18 -16.78
CA PRO A 121 -5.30 13.26 -16.56
C PRO A 121 -4.59 14.60 -16.76
N THR A 122 -5.28 15.51 -17.42
CA THR A 122 -4.81 16.88 -17.65
C THR A 122 -4.67 17.64 -16.33
N SER A 123 -3.83 18.68 -16.31
CA SER A 123 -3.66 19.53 -15.13
C SER A 123 -5.00 20.10 -14.64
N GLN A 124 -5.90 20.46 -15.56
CA GLN A 124 -7.26 20.91 -15.24
C GLN A 124 -8.09 19.82 -14.56
N GLU A 125 -8.09 18.59 -15.08
CA GLU A 125 -8.85 17.47 -14.47
C GLU A 125 -8.35 17.15 -13.05
N ILE A 126 -7.03 17.23 -12.82
CA ILE A 126 -6.42 17.08 -11.49
C ILE A 126 -6.84 18.23 -10.57
N ALA A 127 -6.81 19.47 -11.05
CA ALA A 127 -7.18 20.66 -10.30
C ALA A 127 -8.65 20.62 -9.86
N ASP A 128 -9.54 20.28 -10.79
CA ASP A 128 -10.99 20.17 -10.55
C ASP A 128 -11.29 19.08 -9.50
N MET A 129 -10.64 17.92 -9.62
CA MET A 129 -10.86 16.78 -8.72
C MET A 129 -10.32 17.05 -7.30
N LEU A 130 -9.23 17.80 -7.18
CA LEU A 130 -8.62 18.16 -5.89
C LEU A 130 -9.19 19.46 -5.30
N HIS A 131 -10.06 20.15 -6.03
CA HIS A 131 -10.59 21.47 -5.68
C HIS A 131 -9.48 22.49 -5.37
N ILE A 132 -8.45 22.49 -6.21
CA ILE A 132 -7.32 23.42 -6.14
C ILE A 132 -7.22 24.23 -7.43
N ASP A 133 -6.43 25.30 -7.39
CA ASP A 133 -6.11 26.07 -8.57
C ASP A 133 -5.16 25.27 -9.49
N GLU A 134 -5.37 25.33 -10.80
CA GLU A 134 -4.55 24.64 -11.80
C GLU A 134 -3.07 25.04 -11.70
N SER A 135 -2.78 26.28 -11.30
CA SER A 135 -1.40 26.77 -11.11
C SER A 135 -0.62 26.05 -9.99
N LEU A 136 -1.31 25.29 -9.12
CA LEU A 136 -0.70 24.51 -8.06
C LEU A 136 -0.40 23.06 -8.48
N VAL A 137 -0.89 22.64 -9.65
CA VAL A 137 -0.59 21.34 -10.25
C VAL A 137 0.73 21.49 -11.01
N GLY A 138 1.80 20.89 -10.49
CA GLY A 138 3.15 21.03 -11.06
C GLY A 138 3.19 20.76 -12.56
N HIS A 139 3.81 21.67 -13.31
CA HIS A 139 4.09 21.48 -14.73
C HIS A 139 5.32 20.55 -14.86
N GLU A 140 5.11 19.35 -15.38
CA GLU A 140 6.20 18.50 -15.89
C GLU A 140 6.73 19.04 -17.23
#